data_AF-A0AAN9FC53-F1
#
_entry.id   AF-A0AAN9FC53-F1
#
_cell.length_a   1.000
_cell.length_b   1.000
_cell.length_c   1.000
_cell.angle_alpha   90.00
_cell.angle_beta   90.00
_cell.angle_gamma   90.00
#
_symmetry.space_group_name_H-M   'P 1'
#
loop_
_entity.id
_entity.type
_entity.pdbx_description
1 polymer ?
#
loop_
_entity_poly.entity_id
_entity_poly.type
_entity_poly.pdbx_seq_one_letter_code
_entity_poly.pdbx_strand_id
1 'polypeptide(L)'
;MNDKALGVAKVSRKFGEKVPKQPNGIDCGYYAMKFMKEIVQHHEADKIPQMYFDDCSSTKEYSHKQLENHKEEFAAYLLESWSILH
;
A
#
# COMPACT_ATOMS: atom_id res chain seq x y z
N MET A 1 18.37 3.90 38.77
CA MET A 1 17.76 2.61 38.37
C MET A 1 17.58 2.65 36.86
N ASN A 2 18.24 1.72 36.19
CA ASN A 2 18.27 1.60 34.73
C ASN A 2 17.12 0.71 34.30
N ASP A 3 16.25 1.18 33.41
CA ASP A 3 15.45 0.30 32.57
C ASP A 3 15.71 0.64 31.11
N LYS A 4 16.61 -0.16 30.53
CA LYS A 4 16.78 -0.32 29.09
C LYS A 4 15.54 -1.05 28.56
N ALA A 5 14.53 -0.31 28.13
CA ALA A 5 13.46 -0.86 27.29
C ALA A 5 13.83 -0.67 25.82
N LEU A 6 14.12 -1.81 25.19
CA LEU A 6 14.36 -2.10 23.78
C LEU A 6 14.22 -0.93 22.79
N GLY A 7 15.31 -0.67 22.08
CA GLY A 7 15.32 0.13 20.86
C GLY A 7 14.41 -0.49 19.81
N VAL A 8 13.18 0.01 19.72
CA VAL A 8 12.41 -0.06 18.49
C VAL A 8 13.11 0.89 17.55
N ALA A 9 13.84 0.35 16.56
CA ALA A 9 14.45 1.15 15.52
C ALA A 9 13.38 2.10 14.97
N LYS A 10 13.58 3.40 15.15
CA LYS A 10 12.77 4.43 14.50
C LYS A 10 12.96 4.22 13.01
N VAL A 11 12.07 3.45 12.39
CA VAL A 11 11.96 3.37 10.93
C VAL A 11 11.88 4.80 10.45
N SER A 12 12.87 5.16 9.63
CA SER A 12 13.16 6.50 9.18
C SER A 12 11.88 7.26 8.81
N ARG A 13 11.67 8.41 9.45
CA ARG A 13 10.52 9.33 9.26
C ARG A 13 10.34 9.86 7.82
N LYS A 14 11.10 9.37 6.85
CA LYS A 14 11.06 9.81 5.44
C LYS A 14 9.93 9.18 4.60
N PHE A 15 9.35 8.05 5.01
CA PHE A 15 8.29 7.39 4.22
C PHE A 15 6.89 8.01 4.43
N GLY A 16 6.63 8.62 5.59
CA GLY A 16 5.27 9.03 5.99
C GLY A 16 4.67 10.20 5.20
N GLU A 17 5.46 10.94 4.44
CA GLU A 17 4.98 12.09 3.65
C GLU A 17 4.55 11.71 2.22
N LYS A 18 4.96 10.53 1.72
CA LYS A 18 4.83 10.16 0.30
C LYS A 18 4.05 8.88 0.07
N VAL A 19 3.16 8.55 1.00
CA VAL A 19 2.27 7.39 0.93
C VAL A 19 0.82 7.85 1.07
N PRO A 20 -0.14 7.17 0.41
CA PRO A 20 -1.55 7.48 0.55
C PRO A 20 -1.99 7.44 2.02
N LYS A 21 -2.59 8.54 2.49
CA LYS A 21 -3.15 8.60 3.84
C LYS A 21 -4.52 7.95 3.86
N GLN A 22 -4.74 7.13 4.86
CA GLN A 22 -6.02 6.51 5.14
C GLN A 22 -6.73 7.30 6.24
N PRO A 23 -7.94 7.84 6.00
CA PRO A 23 -8.67 8.62 7.00
C PRO A 23 -9.39 7.75 8.04
N ASN A 24 -9.57 6.45 7.76
CA ASN A 24 -10.21 5.48 8.65
C ASN A 24 -9.22 4.42 9.17
N GLY A 25 -9.66 3.51 10.03
CA GLY A 25 -8.80 2.45 10.60
C GLY A 25 -9.01 1.04 10.01
N ILE A 26 -9.90 0.87 9.03
CA ILE A 26 -10.42 -0.45 8.63
C ILE A 26 -9.89 -0.87 7.25
N ASP A 27 -9.66 0.09 6.35
CA ASP A 27 -9.24 -0.17 4.98
C ASP A 27 -7.72 -0.30 4.77
N CYS A 28 -6.91 -0.48 5.82
CA CYS A 28 -5.44 -0.38 5.72
C CYS A 28 -4.83 -1.40 4.76
N GLY A 29 -5.39 -2.61 4.72
CA GLY A 29 -5.01 -3.63 3.76
C GLY A 29 -5.26 -3.21 2.32
N TYR A 30 -6.42 -2.59 2.03
CA TYR A 30 -6.77 -2.13 0.68
C TYR A 30 -5.91 -0.97 0.22
N TYR A 31 -5.56 -0.04 1.12
CA TYR A 31 -4.61 1.03 0.83
C TYR A 31 -3.23 0.46 0.47
N ALA A 32 -2.72 -0.50 1.26
CA ALA A 32 -1.43 -1.13 1.00
C ALA A 32 -1.41 -1.89 -0.33
N MET A 33 -2.43 -2.71 -0.61
CA MET A 33 -2.52 -3.48 -1.85
C MET A 33 -2.61 -2.58 -3.08
N LYS A 34 -3.45 -1.53 -3.03
CA LYS A 34 -3.60 -0.59 -4.13
C LYS A 34 -2.28 0.15 -4.41
N PHE A 35 -1.61 0.62 -3.36
CA PHE A 35 -0.33 1.31 -3.48
C PHE A 35 0.76 0.42 -4.06
N MET A 36 0.83 -0.84 -3.63
CA MET A 36 1.77 -1.83 -4.20
C MET A 36 1.46 -2.13 -5.67
N LYS A 37 0.18 -2.25 -6.05
CA LYS A 37 -0.24 -2.42 -7.45
C LYS A 37 0.23 -1.23 -8.31
N GLU A 38 0.09 -0.01 -7.81
CA GLU A 38 0.55 1.21 -8.50
C GLU A 38 2.08 1.26 -8.64
N ILE A 39 2.84 0.87 -7.61
CA ILE A 39 4.31 0.75 -7.68
C ILE A 39 4.72 -0.21 -8.80
N VAL A 40 4.11 -1.39 -8.86
CA VAL A 40 4.43 -2.42 -9.86
C VAL A 40 4.01 -1.98 -11.27
N GLN A 41 2.88 -1.28 -11.41
CA GLN A 41 2.40 -0.82 -12.73
C GLN A 41 3.20 0.37 -13.28
N HIS A 42 3.72 1.25 -12.42
CA HIS A 42 4.50 2.41 -12.87
C HIS A 42 5.91 2.06 -13.31
N HIS A 43 6.40 0.87 -12.97
CA HIS A 43 7.74 0.43 -13.35
C HIS A 43 7.64 -0.85 -14.16
N GLU A 44 7.91 -0.74 -15.47
CA GLU A 44 8.30 -1.92 -16.23
C GLU A 44 9.56 -2.50 -15.57
N ALA A 45 9.44 -3.72 -15.02
CA ALA A 45 10.48 -4.61 -14.50
C ALA A 45 10.49 -4.80 -12.97
N ASP A 46 10.34 -6.06 -12.56
CA ASP A 46 11.08 -6.91 -11.58
C ASP A 46 11.75 -6.32 -10.31
N LYS A 47 11.75 -5.01 -10.10
CA LYS A 47 12.45 -4.30 -9.03
C LYS A 47 11.63 -3.10 -8.58
N ILE A 48 11.37 -3.01 -7.29
CA ILE A 48 10.86 -1.79 -6.67
C ILE A 48 11.95 -0.72 -6.82
N PRO A 49 11.72 0.38 -7.53
CA PRO A 49 12.74 1.39 -7.73
C PRO A 49 13.01 2.12 -6.42
N GLN A 50 14.29 2.26 -6.12
CA GLN A 50 14.78 2.99 -4.96
C GLN A 50 14.33 4.47 -4.97
N MET A 51 14.02 5.00 -6.16
CA MET A 51 13.60 6.38 -6.41
C MET A 51 12.08 6.55 -6.58
N TYR A 52 11.27 5.49 -6.45
CA TYR A 52 9.81 5.60 -6.63
C TYR A 52 9.24 6.71 -5.77
N PHE A 53 9.67 6.79 -4.50
CA PHE A 53 9.21 7.81 -3.58
C PHE A 53 9.58 9.23 -4.01
N ASP A 54 10.64 9.44 -4.78
CA ASP A 54 11.01 10.80 -5.21
C ASP A 54 10.12 11.34 -6.32
N ASP A 55 9.62 10.47 -7.19
CA ASP A 55 8.64 10.80 -8.24
C ASP A 55 7.18 10.54 -7.82
N CYS A 56 6.97 9.88 -6.68
CA CYS A 56 5.64 9.55 -6.19
C CYS A 56 4.95 10.80 -5.64
N SER A 57 4.11 11.42 -6.48
CA SER A 57 3.19 12.49 -6.10
C SER A 57 1.96 12.00 -5.31
N SER A 58 2.03 10.83 -4.66
CA SER A 58 0.91 10.15 -3.97
C SER A 58 0.49 10.79 -2.64
N THR A 59 0.59 12.12 -2.53
CA THR A 59 0.02 12.88 -1.42
C THR A 59 -1.51 12.92 -1.43
N LYS A 60 -2.16 12.23 -2.38
CA LYS A 60 -3.62 12.17 -2.49
C LYS A 60 -4.15 10.93 -1.78
N GLU A 61 -5.02 11.17 -0.80
CA GLU A 61 -5.92 10.14 -0.28
C GLU A 61 -6.66 9.49 -1.45
N TYR A 62 -6.77 8.16 -1.44
CA TYR A 62 -7.64 7.49 -2.40
C TYR A 62 -9.07 7.92 -2.15
N SER A 63 -9.76 8.34 -3.22
CA SER A 63 -11.19 8.59 -3.14
C SER A 63 -11.94 7.30 -2.81
N HIS A 64 -13.10 7.44 -2.16
CA HIS A 64 -13.95 6.30 -1.84
C HIS A 64 -14.22 5.41 -3.07
N LYS A 65 -14.50 6.02 -4.22
CA LYS A 65 -14.72 5.30 -5.49
C LYS A 65 -13.49 4.52 -5.95
N GLN A 66 -12.28 5.08 -5.85
CA GLN A 66 -11.06 4.36 -6.20
C GLN A 66 -10.82 3.14 -5.31
N LEU A 67 -11.25 3.23 -4.05
CA LEU A 67 -11.12 2.16 -3.08
C LEU A 67 -12.17 1.06 -3.30
N GLU A 68 -13.43 1.42 -3.53
CA GLU A 68 -14.50 0.47 -3.82
C GLU A 68 -14.23 -0.30 -5.12
N ASN A 69 -13.82 0.38 -6.18
CA ASN A 69 -13.39 -0.28 -7.42
C ASN A 69 -12.26 -1.30 -7.16
N HIS A 70 -11.29 -0.94 -6.30
CA HIS A 70 -10.20 -1.86 -5.97
C HIS A 70 -10.66 -3.09 -5.17
N LYS A 71 -11.63 -2.91 -4.27
CA LYS A 71 -12.25 -4.02 -3.52
C LYS A 71 -13.02 -4.95 -4.45
N GLU A 72 -13.80 -4.40 -5.39
CA GLU A 72 -14.55 -5.16 -6.39
C GLU A 72 -13.60 -5.95 -7.31
N GLU A 73 -12.54 -5.31 -7.82
CA GLU A 73 -11.50 -5.97 -8.62
C GLU A 73 -10.86 -7.14 -7.86
N PHE A 74 -10.51 -6.94 -6.59
CA PHE A 74 -9.90 -7.97 -5.76
C PHE A 74 -10.87 -9.12 -5.46
N ALA A 75 -12.14 -8.82 -5.16
CA ALA A 75 -13.16 -9.83 -4.94
C ALA A 75 -13.41 -10.67 -6.20
N ALA A 76 -13.48 -10.03 -7.37
CA ALA A 76 -13.61 -10.73 -8.65
C ALA A 76 -12.42 -11.68 -8.91
N TYR A 77 -11.20 -11.20 -8.68
CA TYR A 77 -9.98 -12.02 -8.78
C TYR A 77 -10.01 -13.25 -7.86
N LEU A 78 -10.45 -13.07 -6.60
CA LEU A 78 -10.56 -14.17 -5.65
C LEU A 78 -11.61 -15.21 -6.07
N LEU A 79 -12.77 -14.76 -6.57
CA LEU A 79 -13.83 -15.66 -7.04
C LEU A 79 -13.37 -16.46 -8.27
N GLU A 80 -12.70 -15.82 -9.21
CA GLU A 80 -12.12 -16.50 -10.38
C GLU A 80 -11.07 -17.52 -9.94
N SER A 81 -10.14 -17.12 -9.08
CA SER A 81 -9.09 -18.01 -8.56
C SER A 81 -9.67 -19.20 -7.79
N TRP A 82 -10.75 -18.98 -7.04
CA TRP A 82 -11.47 -20.06 -6.35
C TRP A 82 -12.09 -21.05 -7.32
N SER A 83 -12.69 -20.57 -8.41
CA SER A 83 -13.29 -21.42 -9.45
C SER A 83 -12.30 -22.26 -10.25
N ILE A 84 -11.01 -21.89 -10.23
CA ILE A 84 -9.93 -22.64 -10.90
C ILE A 84 -9.40 -23.76 -9.99
N LEU A 85 -9.48 -23.57 -8.67
CA LEU A 85 -8.92 -24.49 -7.68
C LEU A 85 -9.90 -25.58 -7.22
N HIS A 86 -11.20 -25.44 -7.54
CA HIS A 86 -12.28 -26.35 -7.18
C HIS A 86 -13.17 -26.63 -8.38
#